data_AF-A0A522VCW8-F1
#
_entry.id   AF-A0A522VCW8-F1
#
_cell.length_a   1.000
_cell.length_b   1.000
_cell.length_c   1.000
_cell.angle_alpha   90.00
_cell.angle_beta   90.00
_cell.angle_gamma   90.00
#
_symmetry.space_group_name_H-M   'P 1'
#
loop_
_entity.id
_entity.type
_entity.pdbx_description
1 polymer ?
#
loop_
_entity_poly.entity_id
_entity_poly.type
_entity_poly.pdbx_seq_one_letter_code
_entity_poly.pdbx_strand_id
1 'polypeptide(L)' 'MKHKRIGIIMHGVTGRMGTNQHLARSIAEIRRQGGVELRDGTRLMPDPILVGRDAG' A
#
# COMPACT_ATOMS: atom_id res chain seq x y z
N MET A 1 1.31 -18.89 -9.91
CA MET A 1 2.08 -17.77 -9.33
C MET A 1 1.86 -17.75 -7.83
N LYS A 2 2.90 -17.55 -7.02
CA LYS A 2 2.76 -17.44 -5.55
C LYS A 2 2.51 -15.97 -5.19
N HIS A 3 1.53 -15.73 -4.33
CA HIS A 3 1.24 -14.40 -3.79
C HIS A 3 1.59 -14.38 -2.29
N LYS A 4 2.31 -13.35 -1.86
CA LYS A 4 2.57 -13.04 -0.45
C LYS A 4 1.94 -11.69 -0.12
N ARG A 5 1.25 -11.57 1.01
CA ARG A 5 0.71 -10.28 1.47
C ARG A 5 1.70 -9.62 2.43
N ILE A 6 1.79 -8.30 2.38
CA ILE A 6 2.51 -7.49 3.37
C ILE A 6 1.55 -6.46 3.96
N GLY A 7 1.32 -6.54 5.26
CA GLY A 7 0.55 -5.53 5.99
C GLY A 7 1.35 -4.24 6.10
N ILE A 8 0.74 -3.11 5.76
CA ILE A 8 1.37 -1.78 5.87
C ILE A 8 0.44 -0.87 6.64
N ILE A 9 0.85 -0.43 7.83
CA ILE A 9 0.10 0.59 8.57
C ILE A 9 0.47 1.95 7.98
N MET A 10 -0.52 2.64 7.40
CA MET A 10 -0.36 3.97 6.82
C MET A 10 -0.98 5.02 7.74
N HIS A 11 -0.24 5.41 8.78
CA HIS A 11 -0.68 6.42 9.74
C HIS A 11 -0.71 7.82 9.12
N GLY A 12 -1.85 8.49 9.26
CA GLY A 12 -2.05 9.85 8.78
C GLY A 12 -2.06 10.01 7.26
N VAL A 13 -2.38 8.92 6.54
CA VAL A 13 -2.47 8.94 5.07
C VAL A 13 -3.61 9.81 4.56
N THR A 14 -4.60 10.14 5.39
CA THR A 14 -5.79 10.91 4.98
C THR A 14 -5.50 12.37 4.62
N GLY A 15 -4.31 12.89 4.95
CA GLY A 15 -3.88 14.22 4.54
C GLY A 15 -3.62 14.35 3.03
N ARG A 16 -3.54 15.58 2.51
CA ARG A 16 -3.40 15.86 1.07
C ARG A 16 -2.26 15.11 0.38
N MET A 17 -1.07 15.07 0.99
CA MET A 17 0.09 14.36 0.43
C MET A 17 -0.07 12.84 0.59
N GLY A 18 -0.52 12.39 1.76
CA GLY A 18 -0.78 10.97 2.08
C GLY A 18 -1.69 10.31 1.06
N THR A 19 -2.87 10.90 0.84
CA THR A 19 -3.90 10.35 -0.02
C THR A 19 -3.44 10.32 -1.47
N ASN A 20 -2.89 11.44 -1.96
CA ASN A 20 -2.56 11.57 -3.38
C ASN A 20 -1.29 10.81 -3.75
N GLN A 21 -0.20 10.99 -3.00
CA GLN A 21 1.11 10.48 -3.40
C GLN A 21 1.37 9.07 -2.87
N HIS A 22 1.10 8.84 -1.58
CA HIS A 22 1.45 7.57 -0.95
C HIS A 22 0.36 6.50 -1.16
N LEU A 23 -0.91 6.85 -1.00
CA LEU A 23 -2.01 5.89 -1.21
C LEU A 23 -2.36 5.75 -2.69
N ALA A 24 -2.92 6.79 -3.32
CA ALA A 24 -3.49 6.70 -4.65
C ALA A 24 -2.44 6.41 -5.73
N ARG A 25 -1.38 7.24 -5.81
CA ARG A 25 -0.37 7.10 -6.87
C ARG A 25 0.68 6.02 -6.63
N SER A 26 0.78 5.48 -5.40
CA SER A 26 1.76 4.44 -5.07
C SER A 26 1.09 3.14 -4.67
N ILE A 27 0.63 2.99 -3.42
CA ILE A 27 0.16 1.69 -2.91
C ILE A 27 -1.01 1.12 -3.72
N ALA A 28 -1.99 1.97 -4.08
CA ALA A 28 -3.14 1.55 -4.88
C ALA A 28 -2.70 1.13 -6.30
N GLU A 29 -1.78 1.86 -6.91
CA GLU A 29 -1.23 1.53 -8.23
C GLU A 29 -0.41 0.25 -8.23
N ILE A 30 0.44 0.03 -7.21
CA ILE A 30 1.17 -1.24 -7.05
C ILE A 30 0.20 -2.41 -6.95
N ARG A 31 -0.90 -2.26 -6.19
CA ARG A 31 -1.95 -3.29 -6.12
C ARG A 31 -2.63 -3.49 -7.46
N ARG A 32 -2.95 -2.43 -8.20
CA ARG A 32 -3.55 -2.47 -9.55
C ARG A 32 -2.64 -3.20 -10.55
N GLN A 33 -1.32 -3.04 -10.42
CA GLN A 33 -0.30 -3.74 -11.22
C GLN A 33 -0.09 -5.21 -10.81
N GLY A 34 -0.83 -5.73 -9.84
CA GLY A 34 -0.71 -7.12 -9.38
C GLY A 34 0.37 -7.35 -8.32
N GLY A 35 0.91 -6.27 -7.73
CA GLY A 35 1.94 -6.33 -6.69
C GLY A 35 3.36 -6.28 -7.22
N VAL A 36 4.31 -6.18 -6.29
CA VAL A 36 5.74 -6.09 -6.59
C VAL A 36 6.28 -7.47 -6.95
N GLU A 37 6.95 -7.57 -8.10
CA GLU A 37 7.65 -8.79 -8.48
C GLU A 37 8.93 -8.96 -7.65
N LEU A 38 9.09 -10.11 -7.03
CA LEU A 38 10.31 -10.49 -6.34
C LEU A 38 11.20 -11.37 -7.23
N ARG A 39 12.49 -11.47 -6.90
CA ARG A 39 13.48 -12.21 -7.71
C ARG A 39 13.15 -13.69 -7.88
N ASP A 40 12.38 -14.27 -6.98
CA ASP A 40 11.93 -15.67 -6.99
C ASP A 40 10.63 -15.88 -7.79
N GLY A 41 10.12 -14.83 -8.45
CA GLY A 41 8.85 -14.86 -9.19
C GLY A 41 7.60 -14.77 -8.31
N THR A 42 7.74 -14.58 -7.00
CA THR A 42 6.61 -14.32 -6.09
C THR A 42 6.11 -12.89 -6.29
N ARG A 43 4.79 -12.67 -6.24
CA ARG A 43 4.18 -11.34 -6.20
C ARG A 43 3.92 -10.92 -4.76
N LEU A 44 4.54 -9.84 -4.30
CA LEU A 44 4.28 -9.21 -3.01
C LEU A 44 3.13 -8.21 -3.14
N MET A 45 1.99 -8.54 -2.55
CA MET A 45 0.78 -7.73 -2.55
C MET A 45 0.73 -6.84 -1.31
N PRO A 46 0.83 -5.49 -1.45
CA PRO A 46 0.64 -4.58 -0.34
C PRO A 46 -0.77 -4.65 0.21
N ASP A 47 -0.93 -4.65 1.52
CA ASP A 47 -2.21 -4.63 2.23
C ASP A 47 -2.26 -3.44 3.20
N PRO A 48 -2.67 -2.25 2.71
CA PRO A 48 -2.64 -1.04 3.53
C PRO A 48 -3.76 -1.03 4.57
N ILE A 49 -3.41 -0.75 5.82
CA ILE A 49 -4.31 -0.45 6.92
C ILE A 49 -4.19 1.04 7.19
N LEU A 50 -5.26 1.79 6.91
CA LEU A 50 -5.25 3.24 7.05
C LEU A 50 -5.61 3.60 8.49
N VAL A 51 -4.73 4.32 9.16
CA VAL A 51 -4.95 4.80 10.52
C VAL A 51 -5.00 6.33 10.47
N GLY A 52 -6.04 6.92 11.03
CA GLY A 52 -6.17 8.38 11.13
C GLY A 52 -5.05 8.99 11.99
N ARG A 53 -4.86 10.30 11.88
CA ARG A 53 -4.25 11.07 12.98
C ARG A 53 -5.42 11.38 13.89
N ASP A 54 -5.29 11.17 15.18
CA ASP A 54 -6.36 11.40 16.15
C ASP A 54 -7.15 12.69 15.85
N ALA A 55 -8.48 12.59 15.93
CA ALA A 55 -9.35 13.76 15.99
C ALA A 55 -9.26 14.34 17.42
N GLY A 56 -8.09 14.91 17.73
CA GLY A 56 -7.92 15.75 18.93
C GLY A 56 -8.74 17.03 18.82
#